data_AF-A0A109J0U6-F1
#
_entry.id   AF-A0A109J0U6-F1
#
_cell.length_a   1.000
_cell.length_b   1.000
_cell.length_c   1.000
_cell.angle_alpha   90.00
_cell.angle_beta   90.00
_cell.angle_gamma   90.00
#
_symmetry.space_group_name_H-M   'P 1'
#
loop_
_entity.id
_entity.type
_entity.pdbx_description
1 polymer ?
#
loop_
_entity_poly.entity_id
_entity_poly.type
_entity_poly.pdbx_seq_one_letter_code
_entity_poly.pdbx_strand_id
1 'polypeptide(L)'
;MALSLAGERSFKAMSVQRWMAFANRARLPEAASLKAVTKTVERVNQTWWMLPEREVVPIKVLERTDAHVKMMTPILATHAH
;
A
#
# COMPACT_ATOMS: atom_id res chain seq x y z
N MET A 1 9.52 4.20 6.35
CA MET A 1 8.46 5.23 6.42
C MET A 1 8.87 6.28 7.44
N ALA A 2 8.55 7.56 7.22
CA ALA A 2 8.83 8.63 8.18
C ALA A 2 7.99 8.47 9.47
N LEU A 3 6.78 7.93 9.36
CA LEU A 3 5.92 7.54 10.47
C LEU A 3 5.77 6.02 10.51
N SER A 4 5.72 5.43 11.71
CA SER A 4 5.51 3.99 11.89
C SER A 4 4.03 3.64 11.85
N LEU A 5 3.67 2.55 11.18
CA LEU A 5 2.34 1.97 11.21
C LEU A 5 2.31 0.86 12.28
N ALA A 6 1.63 1.10 13.41
CA ALA A 6 1.59 0.15 14.54
C ALA A 6 2.97 -0.33 15.01
N GLY A 7 3.97 0.56 15.04
CA GLY A 7 5.35 0.25 15.45
C GLY A 7 6.26 -0.25 14.32
N GLU A 8 5.72 -0.52 13.13
CA GLU A 8 6.49 -0.94 11.96
C GLU A 8 6.84 0.25 11.06
N ARG A 9 8.11 0.36 10.64
CA ARG A 9 8.60 1.41 9.73
C ARG A 9 8.92 0.88 8.34
N SER A 10 9.07 -0.43 8.20
CA SER A 10 9.31 -1.11 6.94
C SER A 10 8.01 -1.22 6.14
N PHE A 11 8.05 -0.68 4.93
CA PHE A 11 6.96 -0.81 3.96
C PHE A 11 6.70 -2.28 3.59
N LYS A 12 7.74 -3.11 3.54
CA LYS A 12 7.64 -4.53 3.18
C LYS A 12 6.85 -5.36 4.20
N ALA A 13 6.75 -4.88 5.43
CA ALA A 13 6.04 -5.56 6.50
C ALA A 13 4.56 -5.15 6.59
N MET A 14 4.08 -4.25 5.72
CA MET A 14 2.68 -3.79 5.71
C MET A 14 1.74 -4.91 5.24
N SER A 15 0.90 -5.39 6.16
CA SER A 15 -0.15 -6.38 5.90
C SER A 15 -1.50 -5.86 6.38
N VAL A 16 -2.58 -6.56 6.02
CA VAL A 16 -3.92 -6.26 6.50
C VAL A 16 -4.00 -6.29 8.02
N GLN A 17 -3.38 -7.27 8.69
CA GLN A 17 -3.37 -7.34 10.16
C GLN A 17 -2.73 -6.09 10.79
N ARG A 18 -1.70 -5.51 10.14
CA ARG A 18 -1.06 -4.29 10.65
C ARG A 18 -1.92 -3.05 10.47
N TRP A 19 -2.68 -2.98 9.38
CA TRP A 19 -3.65 -1.91 9.17
C TRP A 19 -4.80 -1.98 10.18
N MET A 20 -5.27 -3.18 10.54
CA MET A 20 -6.24 -3.38 11.63
C MET A 20 -5.67 -2.96 12.98
N ALA A 21 -4.46 -3.42 13.32
CA ALA A 21 -3.79 -3.03 14.57
C ALA A 21 -3.60 -1.51 14.68
N PHE A 22 -3.27 -0.85 13.56
CA PHE A 22 -3.20 0.60 13.48
C PHE A 22 -4.57 1.25 13.71
N ALA A 23 -5.62 0.79 13.02
CA ALA A 23 -6.97 1.33 13.17
C ALA A 23 -7.45 1.24 14.63
N ASN A 24 -7.26 0.09 15.28
CA ASN A 24 -7.57 -0.09 16.69
C ASN A 24 -6.81 0.90 17.59
N ARG A 25 -5.49 1.02 17.40
CA ARG A 25 -4.67 1.95 18.20
C ARG A 25 -5.09 3.40 18.00
N ALA A 26 -5.46 3.78 16.78
CA ALA A 26 -5.92 5.11 16.43
C ALA A 26 -7.41 5.35 16.77
N ARG A 27 -8.11 4.35 17.34
CA ARG A 27 -9.56 4.37 17.62
C ARG A 27 -10.40 4.68 16.38
N LEU A 28 -9.95 4.19 15.22
CA LEU A 28 -10.65 4.28 13.95
C LEU A 28 -11.45 3.01 13.68
N PRO A 29 -12.59 3.07 12.95
CA PRO A 29 -13.29 1.87 12.53
C PRO A 29 -12.43 1.02 11.60
N GLU A 30 -12.14 -0.23 11.97
CA GLU A 30 -11.26 -1.13 11.21
C GLU A 30 -11.75 -1.33 9.78
N ALA A 31 -13.03 -1.65 9.60
CA ALA A 31 -13.62 -1.91 8.28
C ALA A 31 -13.53 -0.69 7.36
N ALA A 32 -13.76 0.52 7.88
CA ALA A 32 -13.63 1.75 7.11
C ALA A 32 -12.17 2.03 6.74
N SER A 33 -11.25 1.76 7.66
CA SER A 33 -9.81 1.92 7.45
C SER A 33 -9.29 0.96 6.38
N LEU A 34 -9.66 -0.32 6.46
CA LEU A 34 -9.30 -1.33 5.46
C LEU A 34 -9.88 -1.00 4.09
N LYS A 35 -11.16 -0.62 4.02
CA LYS A 35 -11.79 -0.18 2.76
C LYS A 35 -11.05 1.01 2.14
N ALA A 36 -10.64 1.99 2.94
CA ALA A 36 -9.88 3.14 2.44
C ALA A 36 -8.50 2.74 1.92
N VAL A 37 -7.78 1.87 2.64
CA VAL A 37 -6.48 1.34 2.23
C VAL A 37 -6.61 0.54 0.94
N THR A 38 -7.56 -0.38 0.85
CA THR A 38 -7.79 -1.20 -0.35
C THR A 38 -8.08 -0.34 -1.57
N LYS A 39 -9.01 0.63 -1.46
CA LYS A 39 -9.31 1.56 -2.56
C LYS A 39 -8.09 2.37 -3.01
N THR A 40 -7.26 2.78 -2.05
CA THR A 40 -6.05 3.55 -2.34
C THR A 40 -5.03 2.68 -3.07
N VAL A 41 -4.77 1.46 -2.58
CA VAL A 41 -3.86 0.50 -3.21
C VAL A 41 -4.33 0.15 -4.61
N GLU A 42 -5.65 -0.03 -4.80
CA GLU A 42 -6.24 -0.34 -6.10
C GLU A 42 -6.02 0.79 -7.09
N ARG A 43 -6.31 2.03 -6.66
CA ARG A 43 -6.10 3.22 -7.50
C ARG A 43 -4.63 3.40 -7.86
N VAL A 44 -3.71 3.22 -6.91
CA VAL A 44 -2.27 3.26 -7.16
C VAL A 44 -1.87 2.20 -8.17
N ASN A 45 -2.30 0.95 -7.98
CA ASN A 45 -1.97 -0.14 -8.89
C ASN A 45 -2.50 0.13 -10.31
N GLN A 46 -3.75 0.59 -10.47
CA GLN A 46 -4.29 0.91 -11.79
C GLN A 46 -3.55 2.07 -12.46
N THR A 47 -3.29 3.15 -11.71
CA THR A 47 -2.74 4.38 -12.28
C THR A 47 -1.26 4.24 -12.61
N TRP A 48 -0.47 3.62 -11.72
CA TRP A 48 0.98 3.56 -11.82
C TRP A 48 1.47 3.01 -13.15
N TRP A 49 0.84 1.96 -13.67
CA TRP A 49 1.27 1.31 -14.92
C TRP A 49 0.99 2.12 -16.18
N MET A 50 0.10 3.11 -16.11
CA MET A 50 -0.33 3.93 -17.24
C MET A 50 0.34 5.31 -17.28
N LEU A 51 1.19 5.63 -16.31
CA LEU A 51 1.81 6.94 -16.22
C LEU A 51 2.85 7.15 -17.34
N PRO A 52 2.75 8.22 -18.15
CA PRO A 52 3.73 8.52 -19.18
C PRO A 52 5.12 8.86 -18.58
N GLU A 53 5.16 9.35 -17.34
CA GLU A 53 6.40 9.70 -16.64
C GLU A 53 7.34 8.50 -16.47
N ARG A 54 6.83 7.27 -16.58
CA ARG A 54 7.64 6.05 -16.55
C ARG A 54 8.74 6.04 -17.62
N GLU A 55 8.52 6.69 -18.75
CA GLU A 55 9.48 6.75 -19.87
C GLU A 55 10.72 7.59 -19.54
N VAL A 56 10.58 8.57 -18.62
CA VAL A 56 11.66 9.49 -18.25
C VAL A 56 12.32 9.13 -16.92
N VAL A 57 11.80 8.13 -16.21
CA VAL A 57 12.37 7.66 -14.94
C VAL A 57 13.55 6.71 -15.20
N PRO A 58 14.72 6.91 -14.57
CA PRO A 58 15.84 5.99 -14.69
C PRO A 58 15.45 4.56 -14.33
N ILE A 59 15.88 3.58 -15.14
CA ILE A 59 15.46 2.17 -15.04
C ILE A 59 15.55 1.61 -13.61
N LYS A 60 16.68 1.84 -12.92
CA LYS A 60 16.88 1.36 -11.53
C LYS A 60 15.88 1.94 -10.53
N VAL A 61 15.41 3.15 -10.76
CA VAL A 61 14.38 3.80 -9.93
C VAL A 61 13.01 3.23 -10.28
N LEU A 62 12.73 3.04 -11.58
CA LEU A 62 11.50 2.44 -12.07
C LEU A 62 11.29 1.04 -11.50
N GLU A 63 12.31 0.18 -11.58
CA GLU A 63 12.27 -1.20 -11.06
C GLU A 63 11.98 -1.26 -9.56
N ARG A 64 12.60 -0.36 -8.78
CA ARG A 64 12.35 -0.28 -7.33
C ARG A 64 10.93 0.14 -7.03
N THR A 65 10.42 1.15 -7.73
CA THR A 65 9.05 1.62 -7.55
C THR A 65 8.04 0.55 -7.98
N ASP A 66 8.28 -0.13 -9.10
CA ASP A 66 7.48 -1.25 -9.57
C ASP A 66 7.42 -2.38 -8.54
N ALA A 67 8.56 -2.72 -7.93
CA ALA A 67 8.60 -3.69 -6.85
C ALA A 67 7.76 -3.24 -5.64
N HIS A 68 7.81 -1.96 -5.27
CA HIS A 68 6.99 -1.41 -4.18
C HIS A 68 5.50 -1.44 -4.48
N VAL A 69 5.07 -1.06 -5.69
CA VAL A 69 3.66 -1.13 -6.08
C VAL A 69 3.16 -2.58 -6.07
N LYS A 70 3.95 -3.52 -6.61
CA LYS A 70 3.65 -4.97 -6.57
C LYS A 70 3.65 -5.55 -5.15
N MET A 71 4.43 -5.00 -4.22
CA MET A 71 4.38 -5.41 -2.82
C MET A 71 3.07 -4.99 -2.12
N MET A 72 2.32 -4.01 -2.65
CA MET A 72 1.03 -3.59 -2.09
C MET A 72 -0.13 -4.48 -2.57
N THR A 73 -0.03 -5.11 -3.74
CA THR A 73 -1.11 -5.90 -4.36
C THR A 73 -1.74 -6.99 -3.47
N PRO A 74 -1.01 -7.70 -2.59
CA PRO A 74 -1.62 -8.67 -1.69
C PRO A 74 -2.69 -8.10 -0.75
N ILE A 75 -2.63 -6.79 -0.43
CA ILE A 75 -3.66 -6.09 0.35
C ILE A 75 -5.02 -6.09 -0.37
N LEU A 76 -5.01 -6.09 -1.71
CA LEU A 76 -6.22 -6.17 -2.53
C LEU A 76 -6.87 -7.55 -2.46
N ALA A 77 -6.06 -8.61 -2.41
CA ALA A 77 -6.54 -9.98 -2.39
C ALA A 77 -7.21 -10.36 -1.05
N THR A 78 -6.87 -9.70 0.05
CA THR A 78 -7.38 -10.06 1.39
C THR A 78 -8.77 -9.49 1.69
N HIS A 79 -9.28 -8.58 0.86
CA HIS A 79 -10.58 -7.91 1.06
C HIS A 79 -11.69 -8.44 0.12
N ALA A 80 -11.42 -9.53 -0.61
CA ALA A 80 -12.33 -10.16 -1.56
C ALA A 80 -13.33 -11.17 -0.93
N HIS A 81 -13.47 -11.16 0.40
CA HIS A 81 -14.41 -12.00 1.15
C HIS A 81 -15.24 -11.18 2.13
#